data_AF-A0A3D2RPK6-F1
#
_entry.id   AF-A0A3D2RPK6-F1
#
_cell.length_a   1.000
_cell.length_b   1.000
_cell.length_c   1.000
_cell.angle_alpha   90.00
_cell.angle_beta   90.00
_cell.angle_gamma   90.00
#
_symmetry.space_group_name_H-M   'P 1'
#
loop_
_entity.id
_entity.type
_entity.pdbx_description
1 polymer ?
#
loop_
_entity_poly.entity_id
_entity_poly.type
_entity_poly.pdbx_seq_one_letter_code
_entity_poly.pdbx_strand_id
1 'polypeptide(L)' 'WRSVLDDSAPYEVPDFRKEAARRKYRNDHWSPDPGRAGKGQPPSSILGRFEPKAEAKDLAREVWASRGYVTG' A
#
# COMPACT_ATOMS: atom_id res chain seq x y z
N TRP A 1 4.58 5.02 -3.75
CA TRP A 1 4.81 4.56 -2.37
C TRP A 1 6.05 5.14 -1.72
N ARG A 2 7.27 5.00 -2.27
CA ARG A 2 8.48 5.58 -1.66
C ARG A 2 8.34 7.10 -1.41
N SER A 3 8.07 7.89 -2.45
CA SER A 3 7.83 9.34 -2.35
C SER A 3 6.70 9.71 -1.37
N VAL A 4 5.56 9.02 -1.43
CA VAL A 4 4.41 9.31 -0.55
C VAL A 4 4.75 9.09 0.94
N LEU A 5 5.58 8.09 1.26
CA LEU A 5 6.02 7.83 2.63
C LEU A 5 7.11 8.80 3.09
N ASP A 6 7.71 9.54 2.16
CA ASP A 6 8.77 10.51 2.36
C ASP A 6 8.26 11.92 2.03
N ASP A 7 7.09 12.25 2.58
CA ASP A 7 6.43 13.56 2.46
C ASP A 7 6.34 14.12 1.02
N SER A 8 6.00 13.24 0.07
CA SER A 8 5.91 13.57 -1.36
C SER A 8 7.21 14.11 -1.96
N ALA A 9 8.36 13.75 -1.38
CA ALA A 9 9.66 14.15 -1.90
C ALA A 9 9.87 13.67 -3.34
N PRO A 10 10.61 14.42 -4.16
CA PRO A 10 10.97 14.01 -5.52
C PRO A 10 12.00 12.88 -5.47
N TYR A 11 11.83 11.89 -6.36
CA TYR A 11 12.77 10.79 -6.54
C TYR A 11 13.26 10.75 -7.98
N GLU A 12 14.56 10.48 -8.16
CA GLU A 12 15.13 10.25 -9.49
C GLU A 12 14.50 9.00 -10.11
N VAL A 13 14.02 9.13 -11.35
CA VAL A 13 13.55 8.00 -12.16
C VAL A 13 14.72 7.49 -13.00
N PRO A 14 15.22 6.26 -12.78
CA PRO A 14 16.36 5.75 -13.52
C PRO A 14 16.08 5.63 -15.00
N ASP A 15 17.09 5.93 -15.82
CA ASP A 15 17.05 5.63 -17.25
C ASP A 15 17.27 4.13 -17.50
N PHE A 16 16.16 3.36 -17.56
CA PHE A 16 16.20 1.91 -17.72
C PHE A 16 16.66 1.42 -19.10
N ARG A 17 16.93 2.30 -20.06
CA ARG A 17 17.62 1.92 -21.31
C ARG A 17 19.06 1.48 -21.01
N LYS A 18 19.68 2.03 -19.96
CA LYS A 18 21.03 1.69 -19.50
C LYS A 18 21.00 0.41 -18.66
N GLU A 19 21.72 -0.63 -19.09
CA GLU A 19 21.78 -1.91 -18.37
C GLU A 19 22.30 -1.74 -16.93
N ALA A 20 23.33 -0.91 -16.74
CA ALA A 20 23.88 -0.63 -15.42
C ALA A 20 22.84 -0.05 -14.45
N ALA A 21 21.88 0.73 -14.96
CA ALA A 21 20.75 1.21 -14.15
C ALA A 21 19.81 0.05 -13.80
N ARG A 22 19.36 -0.75 -14.79
CA ARG A 22 18.49 -1.91 -14.55
C ARG A 22 19.06 -2.89 -13.53
N ARG A 23 20.37 -3.16 -13.60
CA ARG A 23 21.04 -4.11 -12.69
C ARG A 23 20.94 -3.73 -11.22
N LYS A 24 20.84 -2.44 -10.90
CA LYS A 24 20.66 -1.95 -9.52
C LYS A 24 19.26 -2.29 -8.96
N TYR A 25 18.24 -2.37 -9.82
CA TYR A 25 16.85 -2.57 -9.42
C TYR A 25 16.34 -4.01 -9.62
N ARG A 26 17.20 -4.94 -10.08
CA ARG A 26 16.80 -6.32 -10.41
C ARG A 26 16.10 -7.10 -9.28
N ASN A 27 16.41 -6.75 -8.03
CA ASN A 27 15.86 -7.38 -6.83
C ASN A 27 14.99 -6.40 -6.02
N ASP A 28 14.58 -5.27 -6.63
CA ASP A 28 13.65 -4.35 -5.98
C ASP A 28 12.25 -4.95 -6.04
N HIS A 29 11.81 -5.52 -4.92
CA HIS A 29 10.50 -6.12 -4.76
C HIS A 29 9.55 -5.25 -3.92
N TRP A 30 9.85 -3.97 -3.78
CA TRP A 30 9.07 -3.04 -2.97
C TRP A 30 7.63 -2.90 -3.48
N SER A 31 6.65 -3.24 -2.64
CA SER A 31 5.24 -3.24 -2.99
C SER A 31 4.32 -2.95 -1.78
N PRO A 32 3.33 -2.06 -1.94
CA PRO A 32 2.28 -1.81 -0.93
C PRO A 32 1.19 -2.87 -0.89
N ASP A 33 1.22 -3.81 -1.84
CA ASP A 33 0.19 -4.83 -2.01
C ASP A 33 0.11 -5.69 -0.73
N PRO A 34 -1.04 -5.73 -0.03
CA PRO A 34 -1.21 -6.57 1.15
C PRO A 34 -0.87 -8.05 0.91
N GLY A 35 -1.10 -8.56 -0.30
CA GLY A 35 -0.75 -9.94 -0.67
C GLY A 35 0.76 -10.19 -0.76
N ARG A 36 1.58 -9.13 -0.78
CA ARG A 36 3.05 -9.18 -0.78
C ARG A 36 3.64 -8.62 0.51
N ALA A 37 2.84 -8.44 1.56
CA ALA A 37 3.29 -7.91 2.83
C ALA A 37 4.41 -8.78 3.44
N GLY A 38 5.35 -8.14 4.12
CA GLY A 38 6.49 -8.81 4.72
C GLY A 38 7.51 -7.83 5.29
N LYS A 39 8.58 -8.36 5.90
CA LYS A 39 9.66 -7.54 6.44
C LYS A 39 10.27 -6.68 5.33
N GLY A 40 10.36 -5.38 5.56
CA GLY A 40 10.95 -4.43 4.61
C GLY A 40 10.01 -3.97 3.49
N GLN A 41 8.74 -4.36 3.50
CA GLN A 41 7.72 -3.84 2.57
C GLN A 41 7.04 -2.60 3.15
N PRO A 42 6.56 -1.68 2.31
CA PRO A 42 5.76 -0.54 2.76
C PRO A 42 4.40 -1.00 3.32
N PRO A 43 3.77 -0.19 4.18
CA PRO A 43 2.38 -0.38 4.52
C PRO A 43 1.46 -0.16 3.30
N SER A 44 0.29 -0.77 3.32
CA SER A 44 -0.75 -0.57 2.29
C SER A 44 -1.52 0.75 2.45
N SER A 45 -1.27 1.49 3.54
CA SER A 45 -1.81 2.81 3.82
C SER A 45 -0.67 3.74 4.22
N ILE A 46 -0.74 5.02 3.78
CA ILE A 46 0.24 6.04 4.16
C ILE A 46 0.21 6.29 5.67
N LEU A 47 -0.94 6.07 6.30
CA LEU A 47 -1.15 6.19 7.74
C LEU A 47 -0.62 4.97 8.51
N GLY A 48 0.04 4.04 7.82
CA GLY A 48 0.46 2.76 8.39
C GLY A 48 -0.72 1.83 8.65
N ARG A 49 -0.52 0.86 9.55
CA ARG A 49 -1.57 -0.06 9.96
C ARG A 49 -2.36 0.57 11.11
N PHE A 50 -3.67 0.73 10.90
CA PHE A 50 -4.57 1.23 11.93
C PHE A 50 -5.82 0.35 11.99
N GLU A 51 -6.42 0.31 13.18
CA GLU A 51 -7.70 -0.34 13.39
C GLU A 51 -8.81 0.70 13.22
N PRO A 52 -9.83 0.44 12.38
CA PRO A 52 -11.00 1.31 12.30
C PRO A 52 -11.71 1.42 13.65
N LYS A 53 -12.22 2.61 13.97
CA LYS A 53 -13.02 2.84 15.18
C LYS A 53 -14.31 2.03 15.17
N ALA A 54 -14.88 1.77 16.33
CA ALA A 54 -16.11 0.99 16.47
C ALA A 54 -17.26 1.58 15.64
N GLU A 55 -17.44 2.89 15.67
CA GLU A 55 -18.51 3.59 14.96
C GLU A 55 -18.36 3.44 13.43
N ALA A 56 -17.11 3.45 12.94
CA ALA A 56 -16.83 3.22 11.52
C ALA A 56 -17.14 1.77 11.09
N LYS A 57 -16.89 0.80 11.97
CA LYS A 57 -17.27 -0.60 11.74
C LYS A 57 -18.78 -0.78 11.74
N ASP A 58 -19.50 -0.12 12.65
CA ASP A 58 -20.96 -0.18 12.72
C ASP A 58 -21.60 0.39 11.45
N LEU A 59 -21.15 1.57 11.00
CA LEU A 59 -21.58 2.17 9.74
C LEU A 59 -21.28 1.25 8.55
N ALA A 60 -20.09 0.63 8.49
CA ALA A 60 -19.73 -0.28 7.42
C ALA A 60 -20.68 -1.49 7.36
N ARG A 61 -21.05 -2.08 8.51
CA ARG A 61 -22.00 -3.20 8.57
C ARG A 61 -23.38 -2.81 8.08
N GLU A 62 -23.89 -1.63 8.44
CA GLU A 62 -25.17 -1.12 7.95
C GLU A 62 -25.18 -0.97 6.43
N VAL A 63 -24.16 -0.32 5.87
CA VAL A 63 -24.03 -0.12 4.43
C VAL A 63 -23.91 -1.45 3.68
N TRP A 64 -23.10 -2.38 4.19
CA TRP A 64 -22.95 -3.71 3.58
C TRP A 64 -24.24 -4.51 3.61
N ALA A 65 -24.98 -4.51 4.73
CA ALA A 65 -26.28 -5.14 4.82
C ALA A 65 -27.28 -4.56 3.80
N SER A 66 -27.32 -3.23 3.64
CA SER A 66 -28.19 -2.58 2.64
C SER A 66 -27.88 -2.97 1.19
N ARG A 67 -26.65 -3.45 0.94
CA ARG A 67 -26.16 -3.89 -0.38
C ARG A 67 -26.20 -5.41 -0.55
N GLY A 68 -26.75 -6.15 0.41
CA GLY A 68 -26.88 -7.61 0.38
C GLY A 68 -25.61 -8.38 0.81
N TYR A 69 -24.58 -7.68 1.30
CA TYR A 69 -23.40 -8.31 1.91
C TYR A 69 -23.67 -8.53 3.40
N VAL A 70 -24.52 -9.51 3.71
CA VAL A 70 -24.80 -9.88 5.11
C VAL A 70 -23.68 -10.81 5.58
N THR A 71 -22.90 -10.38 6.56
CA THR A 71 -22.03 -11.30 7.30
C THR A 71 -22.92 -12.21 8.13
N GLY A 72 -23.07 -13.46 7.70
CA GLY A 72 -23.66 -14.53 8.51
C GLY A 72 -22.79 -14.88 9.70
#